data_AF-A0A6B3EQZ8-F1
#
_entry.id   AF-A0A6B3EQZ8-F1
#
_cell.length_a   1.000
_cell.length_b   1.000
_cell.length_c   1.000
_cell.angle_alpha   90.00
_cell.angle_beta   90.00
_cell.angle_gamma   90.00
#
_symmetry.space_group_name_H-M   'P 1'
#
loop_
_entity.id
_entity.type
_entity.pdbx_description
1 polymer ?
#
loop_
_entity_poly.entity_id
_entity_poly.type
_entity_poly.pdbx_seq_one_letter_code
_entity_poly.pdbx_strand_id
1 'polypeptide(L)' 'MNTPLTRPPARLAPAVEGRRWLSGDGAAGPVLDLLDSLGWRIVGTPETNVHAMSPDGHVYVGWLPEDPTAWK' A
#
# COMPACT_ATOMS: atom_id res chain seq x y z
N MET A 1 14.76 -22.84 31.61
CA MET A 1 13.37 -22.76 31.12
C MET A 1 13.43 -22.24 29.70
N ASN A 2 13.07 -23.05 28.70
CA ASN A 2 13.12 -22.65 27.29
C ASN A 2 11.79 -22.01 26.90
N THR A 3 11.83 -20.74 26.52
CA THR A 3 10.68 -20.00 25.97
C THR A 3 10.27 -20.63 24.64
N PRO A 4 8.99 -20.95 24.40
CA PRO A 4 8.58 -21.47 23.11
C PRO A 4 8.74 -20.36 22.06
N LEU A 5 9.42 -20.68 20.95
CA LEU A 5 9.48 -19.81 19.77
C LEU A 5 8.05 -19.59 19.26
N THR A 6 7.51 -18.39 19.48
CA THR A 6 6.23 -17.97 18.93
C THR A 6 6.29 -18.14 17.41
N ARG A 7 5.43 -19.00 16.88
CA ARG A 7 5.30 -19.21 15.43
C ARG A 7 5.06 -17.86 14.76
N PRO A 8 5.82 -17.48 13.72
CA PRO A 8 5.51 -16.28 12.96
C PRO A 8 4.05 -16.35 12.50
N PRO A 9 3.31 -15.21 12.51
CA PRO A 9 1.97 -15.19 11.96
C PRO A 9 2.00 -15.76 10.54
N ALA A 10 1.01 -16.58 10.19
CA ALA A 10 0.91 -17.15 8.86
C ALA A 10 0.97 -16.01 7.84
N ARG A 11 1.73 -16.19 6.74
CA ARG A 11 1.72 -15.23 5.63
C ARG A 11 0.28 -15.09 5.17
N LEU A 12 -0.31 -13.92 5.41
CA LEU A 12 -1.50 -13.49 4.71
C LEU A 12 -1.05 -13.23 3.28
N ALA A 13 -1.22 -14.21 2.41
CA ALA A 13 -1.25 -14.00 0.98
C ALA A 13 -2.71 -13.65 0.65
N PRO A 14 -3.07 -12.37 0.53
CA PRO A 14 -4.44 -12.03 0.15
C PRO A 14 -4.74 -12.70 -1.20
N ALA A 15 -5.94 -13.25 -1.38
CA ALA A 15 -6.32 -13.99 -2.58
C ALA A 15 -6.18 -13.10 -3.84
N VAL A 16 -5.59 -13.66 -4.91
CA VAL A 16 -5.38 -12.94 -6.18
C VAL A 16 -6.70 -12.68 -6.90
N GLU A 17 -7.68 -13.57 -6.76
CA GLU A 17 -9.05 -13.35 -7.25
C GLU A 17 -9.63 -12.03 -6.69
N GLY A 18 -10.01 -11.12 -7.59
CA GLY A 18 -10.64 -9.84 -7.25
C GLY A 18 -9.72 -8.61 -7.30
N ARG A 19 -8.41 -8.79 -7.55
CA ARG A 19 -7.45 -7.66 -7.62
C ARG A 19 -6.83 -7.42 -9.00
N ARG A 20 -7.52 -7.83 -10.07
CA ARG A 20 -7.13 -7.48 -11.45
C ARG A 20 -6.97 -5.98 -11.68
N TRP A 21 -7.64 -5.14 -10.90
CA TRP A 21 -7.49 -3.69 -10.92
C TRP A 21 -6.07 -3.22 -10.51
N LEU A 22 -5.32 -4.02 -9.72
CA LEU A 22 -3.91 -3.74 -9.41
C LEU A 22 -2.98 -3.99 -10.60
N SER A 23 -3.43 -4.75 -11.60
CA SER A 23 -2.67 -5.10 -12.80
C SER A 23 -3.02 -4.22 -14.00
N GLY A 24 -3.68 -3.06 -13.77
CA GLY A 24 -4.14 -2.12 -14.78
C GLY A 24 -3.02 -1.35 -15.50
N ASP A 25 -3.38 -0.22 -16.11
CA ASP A 25 -2.53 0.69 -16.90
C ASP A 25 -1.39 1.38 -16.13
N GLY A 26 -1.10 0.95 -14.90
CA GLY A 26 -0.11 1.56 -14.01
C GLY A 26 -0.66 2.76 -13.22
N ALA A 27 -1.94 3.10 -13.35
CA ALA A 27 -2.56 4.14 -12.53
C ALA A 27 -2.73 3.67 -11.07
N ALA A 28 -2.31 4.51 -10.11
CA ALA A 28 -2.44 4.22 -8.68
C ALA A 28 -3.86 4.38 -8.14
N GLY A 29 -4.77 4.98 -8.91
CA GLY A 29 -6.14 5.35 -8.49
C GLY A 29 -6.86 4.25 -7.70
N PRO A 30 -6.98 3.02 -8.22
CA PRO A 30 -7.62 1.93 -7.48
C PRO A 30 -7.00 1.59 -6.10
N VAL A 31 -5.68 1.74 -5.96
CA VAL A 31 -4.99 1.54 -4.66
C VAL A 31 -5.35 2.68 -3.72
N LEU A 32 -5.30 3.92 -4.23
CA LEU A 32 -5.59 5.11 -3.46
C LEU A 32 -7.04 5.13 -2.97
N ASP A 33 -8.00 4.76 -3.83
CA ASP A 33 -9.42 4.63 -3.46
C ASP A 33 -9.63 3.59 -2.35
N LEU A 34 -8.91 2.47 -2.41
CA LEU A 34 -8.94 1.47 -1.34
C LEU A 34 -8.40 2.04 -0.04
N LEU A 35 -7.25 2.73 -0.06
CA LEU A 35 -6.66 3.33 1.14
C LEU A 35 -7.59 4.39 1.75
N ASP A 36 -8.21 5.23 0.92
CA ASP A 36 -9.19 6.23 1.35
C ASP A 36 -10.39 5.56 2.03
N SER A 37 -10.93 4.49 1.44
CA SER A 37 -12.05 3.73 2.01
C SER A 37 -11.73 3.08 3.36
N LEU A 38 -10.44 2.81 3.62
CA LEU A 38 -9.93 2.30 4.89
C LEU A 38 -9.58 3.42 5.89
N GLY A 39 -9.85 4.68 5.56
CA GLY A 39 -9.65 5.85 6.42
C GLY A 39 -8.21 6.36 6.48
N TRP A 40 -7.38 5.99 5.51
CA TRP A 40 -6.00 6.49 5.45
C TRP A 40 -5.99 7.98 5.12
N ARG A 41 -5.02 8.71 5.68
CA ARG A 41 -4.78 10.10 5.27
C ARG A 41 -4.03 10.10 3.95
N ILE A 42 -4.61 10.69 2.91
CA ILE A 42 -4.00 10.81 1.58
C ILE A 42 -3.70 12.28 1.26
N VAL A 43 -2.48 12.56 0.81
CA VAL A 43 -2.01 13.92 0.45
C VAL A 43 -1.30 13.86 -0.90
N GLY A 44 -1.73 14.70 -1.83
CA GLY A 44 -1.05 14.92 -3.12
C GLY A 44 -0.06 16.09 -3.04
N THR A 45 1.00 16.06 -3.87
CA THR A 45 1.96 17.17 -4.03
C THR A 45 1.86 17.79 -5.44
N PRO A 46 2.41 18.99 -5.66
CA PRO A 46 2.46 19.61 -6.99
C PRO A 46 3.18 18.77 -8.06
N GLU A 47 4.11 17.92 -7.66
CA GLU A 47 4.87 17.01 -8.53
C GLU A 47 4.04 15.79 -8.98
N THR A 48 2.75 15.73 -8.60
CA THR A 48 1.84 14.60 -8.84
C THR A 48 2.14 13.40 -7.95
N ASN A 49 2.90 13.57 -6.87
CA ASN A 49 3.14 12.50 -5.92
C ASN A 49 1.92 12.30 -5.04
N VAL A 50 1.71 11.08 -4.57
CA VAL A 50 0.68 10.78 -3.58
C VAL A 50 1.27 10.05 -2.39
N HIS A 51 0.99 10.57 -1.20
CA HIS A 51 1.43 10.05 0.07
C HIS A 51 0.23 9.59 0.88
N ALA A 52 0.26 8.37 1.38
CA ALA A 52 -0.78 7.81 2.24
C ALA A 52 -0.21 7.33 3.57
N MET A 53 -0.88 7.67 4.68
CA MET A 53 -0.51 7.25 6.03
C MET A 53 -1.67 6.53 6.69
N SER A 54 -1.38 5.39 7.32
CA SER A 54 -2.39 4.61 8.03
C SER A 54 -2.99 5.40 9.19
N PRO A 55 -4.24 5.08 9.60
CA PRO A 55 -4.91 5.81 10.69
C PRO A 55 -4.14 5.78 12.02
N ASP A 56 -3.38 4.71 12.25
CA ASP A 56 -2.53 4.53 13.44
C ASP A 56 -1.13 5.14 13.29
N GLY A 57 -0.80 5.70 12.11
CA GLY A 57 0.47 6.35 11.83
C GLY A 57 1.67 5.41 11.68
N HIS A 58 1.46 4.09 11.68
CA HIS A 58 2.56 3.12 11.64
C HIS A 58 2.99 2.71 10.23
N VAL A 59 2.15 2.90 9.23
CA VAL A 59 2.42 2.54 7.84
C VAL A 59 2.32 3.75 6.93
N TYR A 60 3.29 3.85 6.02
CA TYR A 60 3.37 4.88 5.00
C TYR A 60 3.50 4.23 3.63
N VAL A 61 2.74 4.74 2.65
CA VAL A 61 2.77 4.34 1.25
C VAL A 61 2.96 5.58 0.38
N GLY A 62 3.85 5.50 -0.61
CA GLY A 62 4.08 6.56 -1.59
C GLY A 62 3.86 6.05 -3.02
N TRP A 63 3.14 6.82 -3.83
CA TRP A 63 3.13 6.70 -5.28
C TRP A 63 3.90 7.89 -5.85
N LEU A 64 5.00 7.58 -6.54
CA LEU A 64 6.00 8.53 -7.01
C LEU A 64 6.17 8.36 -8.54
N PRO A 65 5.27 8.95 -9.36
CA PRO A 65 5.33 8.82 -10.81
C PRO A 65 6.44 9.65 -11.46
N GLU A 66 6.96 10.65 -10.76
CA GLU A 66 8.01 11.57 -11.19
C GLU A 66 9.36 10.87 -11.32
N ASP A 67 9.56 9.76 -10.61
CA ASP A 67 10.76 8.92 -10.71
C ASP A 67 10.43 7.51 -11.25
N PRO A 68 10.52 7.30 -12.57
CA PRO A 68 10.34 5.98 -13.18
C PRO A 68 11.32 4.91 -12.68
N THR A 69 12.41 5.27 -12.00
CA THR A 69 13.36 4.31 -11.42
C THR A 69 12.91 3.76 -10.07
N ALA A 70 11.94 4.41 -9.40
CA ALA A 70 11.43 3.98 -8.11
C ALA A 70 10.62 2.66 -8.16
N TRP A 71 10.22 2.21 -9.35
CA TRP A 71 9.36 1.02 -9.54
C TRP A 71 9.78 0.10 -10.70
N LYS A 72 10.93 0.35 -11.34
CA LYS A 72 11.51 -0.49 -12.40
C LYS A 72 12.39 -1.61 -11.87
#